data_AF-A0A951YYJ2-F1
#
_entry.id   AF-A0A951YYJ2-F1
#
_cell.length_a   1.000
_cell.length_b   1.000
_cell.length_c   1.000
_cell.angle_alpha   90.00
_cell.angle_beta   90.00
_cell.angle_gamma   90.00
#
_symmetry.space_group_name_H-M   'P 1'
#
loop_
_entity.id
_entity.type
_entity.pdbx_description
1 polymer ?
#
loop_
_entity_poly.entity_id
_entity_poly.type
_entity_poly.pdbx_seq_one_letter_code
_entity_poly.pdbx_strand_id
1 'polypeptide(L)'
;ERSPVVGLVVETTCQYFSPVAFPDRLEAGVRVARLGTSSVRYEVAIFREGDDIASAQGHFVHVYVERESNRPVALPDALRAALLPLVVTGG
;
A
#
# COMPACT_ATOMS: atom_id res chain seq x y z
N GLU A 1 20.12 9.04 0.86
CA GLU A 1 20.29 8.73 -0.58
C GLU A 1 18.98 9.02 -1.32
N ARG A 2 18.97 9.73 -2.45
CA ARG A 2 17.73 10.06 -3.20
C ARG A 2 17.55 9.05 -4.33
N SER A 3 16.54 8.18 -4.24
CA SER A 3 16.14 7.30 -5.35
C SER A 3 15.73 8.12 -6.59
N PRO A 4 16.16 7.74 -7.81
CA PRO A 4 15.74 8.37 -9.07
C PRO A 4 14.27 8.09 -9.41
N VAL A 5 13.69 7.03 -8.83
CA VAL A 5 12.27 6.68 -8.98
C VAL A 5 11.52 7.00 -7.68
N VAL A 6 10.35 7.61 -7.80
CA VAL A 6 9.46 7.94 -6.68
C VAL A 6 8.05 7.39 -6.91
N GLY A 7 7.42 6.90 -5.85
CA GLY A 7 5.99 6.57 -5.86
C GLY A 7 5.16 7.80 -5.49
N LEU A 8 4.33 8.27 -6.41
CA LEU A 8 3.33 9.31 -6.14
C LEU A 8 2.03 8.64 -5.69
N VAL A 9 1.46 9.12 -4.58
CA VAL A 9 0.11 8.71 -4.13
C VAL A 9 -0.91 9.41 -5.03
N VAL A 10 -1.53 8.66 -5.93
CA VAL A 10 -2.54 9.22 -6.87
C VAL A 10 -3.97 8.95 -6.41
N GLU A 11 -4.16 8.00 -5.50
CA GLU A 11 -5.46 7.66 -4.92
C GLU A 11 -5.27 7.13 -3.51
N THR A 12 -6.15 7.54 -2.59
CA THR A 12 -6.24 7.01 -1.23
C THR A 12 -7.70 6.91 -0.81
N THR A 13 -8.05 5.86 -0.08
CA THR A 13 -9.38 5.68 0.52
C THR A 13 -9.21 5.02 1.87
N CYS A 14 -10.05 5.39 2.83
CA CYS A 14 -10.15 4.73 4.12
C CYS A 14 -11.61 4.70 4.56
N GLN A 15 -12.05 3.54 5.03
CA GLN A 15 -13.36 3.31 5.64
C GLN A 15 -13.12 2.94 7.10
N TYR A 16 -13.84 3.61 8.00
CA TYR A 16 -13.74 3.38 9.44
C TYR A 16 -14.99 2.63 9.91
N PHE A 17 -14.78 1.54 10.63
CA PHE A 17 -15.83 0.64 11.12
C PHE A 17 -16.00 0.70 12.63
N SER A 18 -14.90 0.94 13.37
CA SER A 18 -14.95 1.16 14.81
C SER A 18 -13.87 2.16 15.24
N PRO A 19 -14.10 2.93 16.32
CA PRO A 19 -13.09 3.84 16.86
C PRO A 19 -11.93 3.07 17.50
N VAL A 20 -10.75 3.67 17.48
CA VAL A 20 -9.56 3.25 18.25
C VAL A 20 -9.02 4.48 18.98
N ALA A 21 -8.40 4.29 20.14
CA ALA A 21 -7.89 5.38 20.95
C ALA A 21 -6.57 5.02 21.61
N PHE A 22 -5.75 6.01 21.95
CA PHE A 22 -4.61 5.75 22.83
C PHE A 22 -5.11 5.20 24.18
N PRO A 23 -4.50 4.15 24.77
CA PRO A 23 -3.24 3.50 24.40
C PRO A 23 -3.37 2.20 23.58
N ASP A 24 -4.45 2.02 22.81
CA ASP A 24 -4.67 0.82 22.00
C ASP A 24 -3.44 0.47 21.16
N ARG A 25 -3.06 -0.81 21.20
CA ARG A 25 -2.05 -1.37 20.31
C ARG A 25 -2.75 -1.78 19.02
N LEU A 26 -2.18 -1.39 17.89
CA LEU A 26 -2.76 -1.63 16.57
C LEU A 26 -1.87 -2.57 15.77
N GLU A 27 -2.51 -3.44 15.00
CA GLU A 27 -1.89 -4.28 13.98
C GLU A 27 -2.35 -3.82 12.60
N ALA A 28 -1.43 -3.85 11.62
CA ALA A 28 -1.73 -3.48 10.24
C ALA A 28 -1.44 -4.67 9.32
N GLY A 29 -2.47 -5.13 8.63
CA GLY A 29 -2.32 -6.03 7.48
C GLY A 29 -2.10 -5.22 6.22
N VAL A 30 -1.15 -5.63 5.37
CA VAL A 30 -0.94 -5.04 4.05
C VAL A 30 -0.86 -6.12 2.98
N ARG A 31 -1.49 -5.85 1.84
CA ARG A 31 -1.35 -6.69 0.64
C ARG A 31 -1.24 -5.84 -0.62
N VAL A 32 -0.72 -6.43 -1.69
CA VAL A 32 -0.75 -5.86 -3.03
C VAL A 32 -1.95 -6.45 -3.77
N ALA A 33 -2.99 -5.63 -3.95
CA ALA A 33 -4.19 -6.02 -4.69
C ALA A 33 -3.97 -5.99 -6.20
N ARG A 34 -3.07 -5.14 -6.70
CA ARG A 34 -2.68 -5.10 -8.11
C ARG A 34 -1.24 -4.62 -8.25
N LEU A 35 -0.44 -5.41 -8.97
CA LEU A 35 0.93 -5.07 -9.36
C LEU A 35 0.99 -4.83 -10.87
N GLY A 36 1.01 -3.56 -11.28
CA GLY A 36 1.16 -3.14 -12.67
C GLY A 36 2.62 -2.90 -13.06
N THR A 37 2.85 -2.40 -14.28
CA THR A 37 4.19 -2.06 -14.75
C THR A 37 4.75 -0.82 -14.07
N SER A 38 3.95 0.23 -13.95
CA SER A 38 4.33 1.53 -13.37
C SER A 38 3.43 1.96 -12.22
N SER A 39 2.59 1.05 -11.71
CA SER A 39 1.66 1.35 -10.62
C SER A 39 1.42 0.15 -9.71
N VAL A 40 1.07 0.44 -8.46
CA VAL A 40 0.75 -0.56 -7.44
C VAL A 40 -0.48 -0.11 -6.68
N ARG A 41 -1.45 -1.01 -6.51
CA ARG A 41 -2.56 -0.83 -5.58
C ARG A 41 -2.31 -1.66 -4.32
N TYR A 42 -2.10 -0.96 -3.21
CA TYR A 42 -1.99 -1.54 -1.88
C TYR A 42 -3.35 -1.54 -1.20
N GLU A 43 -3.63 -2.56 -0.42
CA GLU A 43 -4.73 -2.55 0.53
C GLU A 43 -4.19 -2.72 1.93
N VAL A 44 -4.77 -1.98 2.85
CA VAL A 44 -4.38 -1.93 4.26
C VAL A 44 -5.62 -2.14 5.12
N ALA A 45 -5.51 -2.98 6.13
CA ALA A 45 -6.51 -3.15 7.17
C ALA A 45 -5.85 -2.93 8.54
N ILE A 46 -6.53 -2.16 9.40
CA ILE A 46 -6.07 -1.81 10.75
C ILE A 46 -6.95 -2.54 11.75
N PHE A 47 -6.32 -3.25 12.67
CA PHE A 47 -6.95 -4.03 13.73
C PHE A 47 -6.45 -3.52 15.08
N ARG A 48 -7.25 -3.64 16.13
CA ARG A 48 -6.67 -3.64 17.49
C ARG A 48 -5.95 -4.97 17.69
N GLU A 49 -4.88 -4.97 18.48
CA GLU A 49 -4.13 -6.18 18.79
C GLU A 49 -5.06 -7.28 19.32
N GLY A 50 -5.10 -8.42 18.62
CA GLY A 50 -5.95 -9.56 18.96
C GLY A 50 -7.37 -9.55 18.38
N ASP A 51 -7.80 -8.48 17.69
CA ASP A 51 -9.11 -8.44 17.02
C ASP A 51 -9.02 -9.09 15.61
N ASP A 52 -9.96 -9.97 15.29
CA ASP A 52 -10.09 -10.54 13.93
C ASP A 52 -10.79 -9.59 12.94
N ILE A 53 -11.45 -8.54 13.44
CA ILE A 53 -12.23 -7.59 12.65
C ILE A 53 -11.49 -6.25 12.59
N ALA A 54 -11.29 -5.75 11.38
CA ALA A 54 -10.64 -4.46 11.17
C ALA A 54 -11.47 -3.30 11.74
N SER A 55 -10.81 -2.38 12.43
CA SER A 55 -11.36 -1.07 12.81
C SER A 55 -11.40 -0.10 11.64
N ALA A 56 -10.48 -0.24 10.69
CA ALA A 56 -10.51 0.51 9.44
C ALA A 56 -9.87 -0.30 8.31
N GLN A 57 -10.32 -0.06 7.06
CA GLN A 57 -9.66 -0.60 5.88
C GLN A 57 -9.58 0.45 4.78
N GLY A 58 -8.58 0.33 3.93
CA GLY A 58 -8.34 1.30 2.89
C GLY A 58 -7.42 0.78 1.80
N HIS A 59 -7.16 1.65 0.83
CA HIS A 59 -6.22 1.38 -0.23
C HIS A 59 -5.44 2.62 -0.63
N PHE A 60 -4.27 2.38 -1.20
CA PHE A 60 -3.42 3.39 -1.82
C PHE A 60 -3.09 2.94 -3.23
N VAL A 61 -3.12 3.87 -4.18
CA VAL A 61 -2.55 3.64 -5.51
C VAL A 61 -1.31 4.51 -5.65
N HIS A 62 -0.17 3.86 -5.86
CA HIS A 62 1.07 4.52 -6.21
C HIS A 62 1.32 4.41 -7.71
N VAL A 63 1.70 5.53 -8.34
CA VAL A 63 2.31 5.55 -9.67
C VAL A 63 3.78 5.87 -9.51
N TYR A 64 4.64 5.05 -10.09
CA TYR A 64 6.08 5.21 -10.04
C TYR A 64 6.56 6.06 -11.21
N VAL A 65 7.25 7.15 -10.90
CA VAL A 65 7.74 8.11 -11.89
C VAL A 65 9.24 8.36 -11.73
N GLU A 66 9.89 8.74 -12.83
CA GLU A 66 11.22 9.35 -12.76
C GLU A 66 11.12 10.70 -12.06
N ARG A 67 11.98 10.92 -11.07
CA ARG A 67 11.92 12.08 -10.18
C ARG A 67 12.11 13.41 -10.91
N GLU A 68 12.92 13.45 -11.96
CA GLU A 68 13.23 14.70 -12.67
C GLU A 68 12.11 15.11 -13.64
N SER A 69 11.54 14.14 -14.36
CA SER A 69 10.56 14.39 -15.41
C SER A 69 9.10 14.17 -15.01
N ASN A 70 8.86 13.51 -13.86
CA ASN A 70 7.56 13.00 -13.43
C ASN A 70 6.89 12.06 -14.46
N ARG A 71 7.65 11.49 -15.39
CA ARG A 71 7.13 10.52 -16.36
C ARG A 71 7.00 9.14 -15.69
N PRO A 72 5.91 8.40 -15.93
CA PRO A 72 5.77 7.03 -15.45
C PRO A 72 6.93 6.16 -15.93
N VAL A 73 7.49 5.37 -15.00
CA VAL A 73 8.55 4.40 -15.29
C VAL A 73 8.17 3.04 -14.74
N ALA A 74 8.76 2.00 -15.32
CA ALA A 74 8.61 0.66 -14.77
C ALA A 74 9.10 0.61 -13.31
N LEU A 75 8.46 -0.20 -12.49
CA LEU A 75 8.94 -0.46 -11.13
C LEU A 75 10.38 -0.98 -11.18
N PRO A 76 11.30 -0.43 -10.37
CA PRO A 76 12.62 -1.02 -10.20
C PRO A 76 12.53 -2.49 -9.79
N ASP A 77 13.41 -3.34 -10.33
CA ASP A 77 13.33 -4.79 -10.13
C ASP A 77 13.36 -5.19 -8.65
N ALA A 78 14.19 -4.53 -7.84
CA ALA A 78 14.26 -4.79 -6.40
C ALA A 78 12.93 -4.50 -5.70
N LEU A 79 12.24 -3.42 -6.08
CA LEU A 79 10.92 -3.09 -5.54
C LEU A 79 9.88 -4.11 -6.00
N ARG A 80 9.87 -4.44 -7.29
CA ARG A 80 8.95 -5.44 -7.83
C ARG A 80 9.12 -6.78 -7.12
N ALA A 81 10.36 -7.22 -6.92
CA ALA A 81 10.68 -8.45 -6.20
C ALA A 81 10.20 -8.42 -4.75
N ALA A 82 10.36 -7.30 -4.04
CA ALA A 82 9.87 -7.15 -2.67
C ALA A 82 8.33 -7.16 -2.56
N LEU A 83 7.63 -6.70 -3.61
CA LEU A 83 6.16 -6.64 -3.63
C LEU A 83 5.51 -7.95 -4.07
N LEU A 84 6.21 -8.78 -4.86
CA LEU A 84 5.67 -10.03 -5.39
C LEU A 84 5.10 -10.97 -4.30
N PRO A 85 5.77 -11.20 -3.16
CA PRO A 85 5.23 -12.06 -2.09
C PRO A 85 3.94 -11.53 -1.44
N LEU A 86 3.68 -10.23 -1.57
CA LEU A 86 2.49 -9.57 -1.02
C LEU A 86 1.32 -9.58 -2.01
N VAL A 87 1.53 -10.04 -3.25
CA VAL A 87 0.48 -10.14 -4.26
C VAL A 87 -0.44 -11.30 -3.89
N VAL A 88 -1.67 -10.97 -3.53
CA VAL A 88 -2.72 -11.97 -3.29
C VAL A 88 -3.64 -11.94 -4.50
N THR A 89 -3.65 -13.03 -5.27
CA THR A 89 -4.66 -13.24 -6.32
C THR A 89 -5.97 -13.50 -5.60
N GLY A 90 -6.98 -12.66 -5.84
CA GLY A 90 -8.27 -12.76 -5.14
C GLY A 90 -8.89 -14.15 -5.30
N GLY A 91 -9.43 -14.69 -4.20
CA GLY A 91 -10.38 -15.81 -4.20
C GLY A 91 -11.79 -15.37 -4.57
#